data_AF-K2DS86-F1
#
_entry.id   AF-K2DS86-F1
#
_cell.length_a   1.000
_cell.length_b   1.000
_cell.length_c   1.000
_cell.angle_alpha   90.00
_cell.angle_beta   90.00
_cell.angle_gamma   90.00
#
_symmetry.space_group_name_H-M   'P 1'
#
loop_
_entity.id
_entity.type
_entity.pdbx_description
1 polymer ?
#
loop_
_entity_poly.entity_id
_entity_poly.type
_entity_poly.pdbx_seq_one_letter_code
_entity_poly.pdbx_strand_id
1 'polypeptide(L)'
;NQMNQTKDNFDKQKSLYEESKRREETLRQQLVTEKVNLEVYNSRLEDQKGEKKKLLADTQNNEAKYQKILDEARKELNQILSAVSVLKNQTSKKVKKGEIIGIQGNSGFSTGDHLHFGAYKYSSFEEIDGWNWYYSNYVDPAKKLKNKSVYWDDGCSSEGYRDIGKGDWNWPMSNPTISQGFGKTCYSSLYYGGKPHPAYDMYSSYGVPVYAVEAGDAYFCRNCLGDGGNGVFIFHEGEYMTLYWHLR
;
A
#
# COMPACT_ATOMS: atom_id res chain seq x y z
N ASN A 1 3.51 31.45 -63.94
CA ASN A 1 3.07 30.16 -63.35
C ASN A 1 4.18 29.22 -62.85
N GLN A 2 5.47 29.41 -63.18
CA GLN A 2 6.56 28.60 -62.58
C GLN A 2 7.06 29.12 -61.22
N MET A 3 7.13 30.44 -61.04
CA MET A 3 7.71 31.06 -59.84
C MET A 3 6.90 30.78 -58.56
N ASN A 4 5.57 30.67 -58.67
CA ASN A 4 4.70 30.30 -57.54
C ASN A 4 4.88 28.81 -57.16
N GLN A 5 5.05 27.92 -58.14
CA GLN A 5 5.30 26.49 -57.87
C GLN A 5 6.65 26.25 -57.18
N THR A 6 7.69 27.00 -57.55
CA THR A 6 9.00 26.91 -56.90
C THR A 6 8.96 27.40 -55.45
N LYS A 7 8.19 28.46 -55.18
CA LYS A 7 7.99 28.98 -53.82
C LYS A 7 7.20 28.00 -52.95
N ASP A 8 6.10 27.45 -53.47
CA ASP A 8 5.30 26.44 -52.76
C ASP A 8 6.10 25.17 -52.44
N ASN A 9 6.98 24.74 -53.36
CA ASN A 9 7.86 23.58 -53.12
C ASN A 9 8.93 23.86 -52.06
N PHE A 10 9.51 25.07 -52.07
CA PHE A 10 10.48 25.49 -51.05
C PHE A 10 9.84 25.57 -49.67
N ASP A 11 8.64 26.14 -49.57
CA ASP A 11 7.91 26.27 -48.31
C ASP A 11 7.48 24.90 -47.76
N LYS A 12 7.06 23.97 -48.63
CA LYS A 12 6.82 22.57 -48.26
C LYS A 12 8.08 21.87 -47.75
N GLN A 13 9.20 22.04 -48.43
CA GLN A 13 10.46 21.41 -48.04
C GLN A 13 10.97 21.96 -46.70
N LYS A 14 10.81 23.26 -46.46
CA LYS A 14 11.12 23.89 -45.17
C LYS A 14 10.22 23.37 -44.05
N SER A 15 8.91 23.25 -44.29
CA SER A 15 7.97 22.69 -43.32
C SER A 15 8.30 21.24 -42.97
N LEU A 16 8.65 20.42 -43.95
CA LEU A 16 9.06 19.03 -43.74
C LEU A 16 10.35 18.92 -42.94
N TYR A 17 11.32 19.81 -43.19
CA TYR A 17 12.57 19.86 -42.44
C TYR A 17 12.33 20.26 -40.97
N GLU A 18 11.50 21.27 -40.73
CA GLU A 18 11.14 21.70 -39.37
C GLU A 18 10.38 20.62 -38.60
N GLU A 19 9.46 19.90 -39.26
CA GLU A 19 8.76 18.77 -38.65
C GLU A 19 9.71 17.60 -38.35
N SER A 20 10.62 17.27 -39.25
CA SER A 20 11.63 16.22 -39.04
C SER A 20 12.55 16.56 -37.86
N LYS A 21 12.94 17.83 -37.71
CA LYS A 21 13.76 18.29 -36.58
C LYS A 21 13.02 18.17 -35.25
N ARG A 22 11.75 18.58 -35.20
CA ARG A 22 10.89 18.42 -33.99
C ARG A 22 10.72 16.94 -33.62
N ARG A 23 10.57 16.07 -34.62
CA ARG A 23 10.46 14.63 -34.42
C ARG A 23 11.74 14.02 -33.87
N GLU A 24 12.91 14.46 -34.36
CA GLU A 24 14.21 14.04 -33.83
C GLU A 24 14.40 14.48 -32.37
N GLU A 25 14.05 15.73 -32.04
CA GLU A 25 14.10 16.23 -30.66
C GLU A 25 13.17 15.44 -29.73
N THR A 26 11.97 15.10 -30.19
CA THR A 26 11.01 14.28 -29.43
C THR A 26 11.54 12.87 -29.19
N LEU A 27 12.10 12.22 -30.21
CA LEU A 27 12.69 10.88 -30.09
C LEU A 27 13.90 10.88 -29.16
N ARG A 28 14.73 11.93 -29.16
CA ARG A 28 15.84 12.09 -28.22
C ARG A 28 15.35 12.20 -26.77
N GLN A 29 14.26 12.94 -26.51
CA GLN A 29 13.65 13.03 -25.19
C GLN A 29 13.04 11.69 -24.73
N GLN A 30 12.38 10.97 -25.64
CA GLN A 30 11.84 9.63 -25.37
C GLN A 30 12.96 8.64 -25.03
N LEU A 31 14.07 8.66 -25.77
CA LEU A 31 15.21 7.78 -25.53
C LEU A 31 15.87 8.04 -24.16
N VAL A 32 15.99 9.31 -23.75
CA VAL A 32 16.50 9.65 -22.40
C VAL A 32 15.56 9.11 -21.32
N THR A 33 14.24 9.24 -21.53
CA THR A 33 13.22 8.74 -20.61
C THR A 33 13.26 7.21 -20.51
N GLU A 34 13.36 6.50 -21.64
CA GLU A 34 13.48 5.04 -21.66
C GLU A 34 14.76 4.55 -20.99
N LYS A 35 15.88 5.25 -21.15
CA LYS A 35 17.14 4.92 -20.46
C LYS A 35 17.02 5.04 -18.94
N VAL A 36 16.41 6.12 -18.44
CA VAL A 36 16.14 6.28 -17.00
C VAL A 36 15.21 5.17 -16.50
N ASN A 37 14.16 4.84 -17.25
CA ASN A 37 13.25 3.75 -16.91
C ASN A 37 13.97 2.39 -16.85
N LEU A 38 14.91 2.15 -17.77
CA LEU A 38 15.71 0.93 -17.82
C LEU A 38 16.68 0.83 -16.63
N GLU A 39 17.31 1.93 -16.22
CA GLU A 39 18.17 1.98 -15.03
C GLU A 39 17.37 1.68 -13.75
N VAL A 40 16.18 2.27 -13.62
CA VAL A 40 15.24 1.99 -12.53
C VAL A 40 14.80 0.52 -12.56
N TYR A 41 14.53 -0.04 -13.73
CA TYR A 41 14.17 -1.45 -13.90
C TYR A 41 15.30 -2.38 -13.48
N ASN A 42 16.55 -2.09 -13.87
CA ASN A 42 17.72 -2.89 -13.51
C ASN A 42 18.01 -2.83 -12.01
N SER A 43 17.86 -1.67 -11.38
CA SER A 43 17.97 -1.55 -9.91
C SER A 43 16.93 -2.43 -9.21
N ARG A 44 15.67 -2.39 -9.66
CA ARG A 44 14.59 -3.25 -9.12
C ARG A 44 14.87 -4.73 -9.32
N LEU A 45 15.47 -5.11 -10.45
CA LEU A 45 15.81 -6.50 -10.73
C LEU A 45 16.92 -7.00 -9.79
N GLU A 46 17.90 -6.16 -9.47
CA GLU A 46 18.96 -6.52 -8.51
C GLU A 46 18.43 -6.59 -7.08
N ASP A 47 17.52 -5.69 -6.69
CA ASP A 47 16.81 -5.78 -5.40
C ASP A 47 16.02 -7.10 -5.31
N GLN A 48 15.27 -7.45 -6.36
CA GLN A 48 14.52 -8.72 -6.45
C GLN A 48 15.42 -9.95 -6.37
N LYS A 49 16.61 -9.92 -6.98
CA LYS A 49 17.59 -11.02 -6.89
C LYS A 49 18.17 -11.15 -5.49
N GLY A 50 18.50 -10.03 -4.85
CA GLY A 50 18.98 -9.99 -3.46
C GLY A 50 17.95 -10.52 -2.48
N GLU A 51 16.69 -10.11 -2.64
CA GLU A 51 15.54 -10.53 -1.83
C GLU A 51 15.24 -12.02 -2.05
N LYS A 52 15.25 -12.49 -3.31
CA LYS A 52 15.13 -13.92 -3.65
C LYS A 52 16.23 -14.76 -2.99
N LYS A 53 17.47 -14.28 -2.98
CA LYS A 53 18.61 -14.99 -2.37
C LYS A 53 18.50 -15.09 -0.85
N LYS A 54 18.07 -14.02 -0.18
CA LYS A 54 17.84 -14.01 1.28
C LYS A 54 16.69 -14.94 1.65
N LEU A 55 15.60 -14.89 0.88
CA LEU A 55 14.42 -15.70 1.14
C LEU A 55 14.64 -17.19 0.87
N LEU A 56 15.44 -17.57 -0.13
CA LEU A 56 15.84 -18.96 -0.37
C LEU A 56 16.67 -19.53 0.80
N ALA A 57 17.46 -18.70 1.47
CA ALA A 57 18.16 -19.10 2.69
C ALA A 57 17.16 -19.36 3.84
N ASP A 58 16.19 -18.46 4.01
CA ASP A 58 15.17 -18.55 5.08
C ASP A 58 14.15 -19.69 4.85
N THR A 59 13.86 -20.06 3.60
CA THR A 59 12.99 -21.20 3.25
C THR A 59 13.73 -22.53 3.13
N GLN A 60 15.03 -22.58 3.48
CA GLN A 60 15.88 -23.76 3.35
C GLN A 60 15.90 -24.34 1.92
N ASN A 61 15.86 -23.47 0.91
CA ASN A 61 15.73 -23.82 -0.52
C ASN A 61 14.47 -24.61 -0.88
N ASN A 62 13.42 -24.55 -0.07
CA ASN A 62 12.13 -25.15 -0.40
C ASN A 62 11.32 -24.22 -1.31
N GLU A 63 11.47 -24.41 -2.62
CA GLU A 63 10.78 -23.63 -3.66
C GLU A 63 9.24 -23.69 -3.52
N ALA A 64 8.67 -24.82 -3.08
CA ALA A 64 7.22 -24.93 -2.87
C ALA A 64 6.73 -24.08 -1.69
N LYS A 65 7.51 -24.03 -0.61
CA LYS A 65 7.25 -23.14 0.53
C LYS A 65 7.42 -21.67 0.14
N TYR A 66 8.41 -21.36 -0.70
CA TYR A 66 8.63 -20.02 -1.26
C TYR A 66 7.43 -19.53 -2.09
N GLN A 67 6.97 -20.34 -3.06
CA GLN A 67 5.83 -19.97 -3.90
C GLN A 67 4.55 -19.82 -3.07
N LYS A 68 4.35 -20.69 -2.07
CA LYS A 68 3.18 -20.64 -1.19
C LYS A 68 3.10 -19.33 -0.39
N ILE A 69 4.21 -18.93 0.25
CA ILE A 69 4.23 -17.70 1.07
C ILE A 69 4.06 -16.45 0.18
N LEU A 70 4.68 -16.43 -1.00
CA LEU A 70 4.48 -15.33 -1.96
C LEU A 70 3.06 -15.26 -2.50
N ASP A 71 2.39 -16.39 -2.71
CA ASP A 71 0.99 -16.41 -3.12
C ASP A 71 0.06 -15.97 -1.98
N GLU A 72 0.32 -16.36 -0.74
CA GLU A 72 -0.44 -15.94 0.45
C GLU A 72 -0.34 -14.41 0.66
N ALA A 73 0.88 -13.89 0.63
CA ALA A 73 1.22 -12.48 0.62
C ALA A 73 0.46 -11.65 -0.44
N ARG A 74 0.46 -12.16 -1.67
CA ARG A 74 -0.23 -11.52 -2.80
C ARG A 74 -1.74 -11.57 -2.62
N LYS A 75 -2.26 -12.65 -2.05
CA LYS A 75 -3.69 -12.83 -1.83
C LYS A 75 -4.23 -11.82 -0.82
N GLU A 76 -3.64 -11.71 0.36
CA GLU A 76 -4.04 -10.73 1.38
C GLU A 76 -4.06 -9.29 0.82
N LEU A 77 -2.97 -8.91 0.16
CA LEU A 77 -2.88 -7.59 -0.45
C LEU A 77 -3.92 -7.38 -1.57
N ASN A 78 -4.15 -8.39 -2.42
CA ASN A 78 -5.19 -8.31 -3.44
C ASN A 78 -6.58 -8.14 -2.81
N GLN A 79 -6.87 -8.77 -1.66
CA GLN A 79 -8.15 -8.58 -0.97
C GLN A 79 -8.35 -7.13 -0.55
N ILE A 80 -7.35 -6.51 0.06
CA ILE A 80 -7.45 -5.11 0.51
C ILE A 80 -7.67 -4.18 -0.69
N LEU A 81 -6.90 -4.36 -1.76
CA LEU A 81 -6.98 -3.53 -2.97
C LEU A 81 -8.32 -3.69 -3.70
N SER A 82 -8.79 -4.92 -3.85
CA SER A 82 -10.08 -5.20 -4.48
C SER A 82 -11.22 -4.62 -3.63
N ALA A 83 -11.12 -4.64 -2.30
CA ALA A 83 -12.18 -4.13 -1.43
C ALA A 83 -12.43 -2.65 -1.70
N VAL A 84 -11.36 -1.83 -1.84
CA VAL A 84 -11.48 -0.40 -2.16
C VAL A 84 -12.27 -0.15 -3.45
N SER A 85 -12.08 -0.99 -4.47
CA SER A 85 -12.81 -0.85 -5.75
C SER A 85 -14.33 -1.00 -5.58
N VAL A 86 -14.77 -1.82 -4.61
CA VAL A 86 -16.19 -2.06 -4.32
C VAL A 86 -16.78 -0.94 -3.45
N LEU A 87 -15.96 -0.26 -2.64
CA LEU A 87 -16.45 0.83 -1.77
C LEU A 87 -16.96 2.03 -2.56
N LYS A 88 -16.48 2.25 -3.79
CA LYS A 88 -16.93 3.36 -4.65
C LYS A 88 -18.44 3.39 -4.87
N ASN A 89 -19.09 2.22 -4.77
CA ASN A 89 -20.54 2.08 -4.94
C ASN A 89 -21.28 1.87 -3.61
N GLN A 90 -20.59 1.93 -2.47
CA GLN A 90 -21.20 1.79 -1.15
C GLN A 90 -21.52 3.14 -0.53
N THR A 91 -22.54 3.17 0.34
CA THR A 91 -22.85 4.34 1.15
C THR A 91 -21.96 4.37 2.39
N SER A 92 -21.32 5.51 2.64
CA SER A 92 -20.55 5.70 3.86
C SER A 92 -21.45 5.89 5.09
N LYS A 93 -20.89 5.60 6.26
CA LYS A 93 -21.46 5.95 7.57
C LYS A 93 -20.52 6.93 8.26
N LYS A 94 -21.03 8.06 8.73
CA LYS A 94 -20.24 8.96 9.58
C LYS A 94 -19.92 8.29 10.93
N VAL A 95 -18.65 8.32 11.31
CA VAL A 95 -18.17 7.83 12.60
C VAL A 95 -17.38 8.90 13.34
N LYS A 96 -17.43 8.87 14.66
CA LYS A 96 -16.67 9.78 15.52
C LYS A 96 -15.32 9.18 15.91
N LYS A 97 -14.35 10.05 16.26
CA LYS A 97 -13.10 9.63 16.89
C LYS A 97 -13.40 8.78 18.14
N GLY A 98 -12.84 7.59 18.22
CA GLY A 98 -13.06 6.64 19.31
C GLY A 98 -14.37 5.85 19.24
N GLU A 99 -15.17 5.98 18.17
CA GLU A 99 -16.34 5.12 17.95
C GLU A 99 -15.91 3.68 17.67
N ILE A 100 -16.63 2.70 18.21
CA ILE A 100 -16.40 1.28 17.89
C ILE A 100 -16.85 1.02 16.45
N ILE A 101 -15.93 0.50 15.64
CA ILE A 101 -16.13 0.22 14.22
C ILE A 101 -16.01 -1.26 13.89
N GLY A 102 -15.62 -2.09 14.85
CA GLY A 102 -15.53 -3.52 14.64
C GLY A 102 -14.95 -4.23 15.86
N ILE A 103 -14.61 -5.49 15.65
CA ILE A 103 -14.02 -6.35 16.66
C ILE A 103 -12.79 -7.01 16.02
N GLN A 104 -11.70 -7.14 16.77
CA GLN A 104 -10.53 -7.92 16.37
C GLN A 104 -10.99 -9.31 15.91
N GLY A 105 -10.39 -9.79 14.81
CA GLY A 105 -10.80 -11.04 14.22
C GLY A 105 -9.69 -11.72 13.43
N ASN A 106 -10.11 -12.70 12.64
CA ASN A 106 -9.25 -13.51 11.79
C ASN A 106 -9.97 -13.82 10.47
N SER A 107 -10.52 -12.80 9.82
CA SER A 107 -11.29 -12.94 8.58
C SER A 107 -10.42 -12.73 7.33
N GLY A 108 -10.86 -13.28 6.20
CA GLY A 108 -10.10 -13.25 4.94
C GLY A 108 -8.81 -14.06 5.00
N PHE A 109 -7.79 -13.65 4.25
CA PHE A 109 -6.46 -14.24 4.31
C PHE A 109 -5.69 -13.64 5.49
N SER A 110 -5.85 -14.27 6.66
CA SER A 110 -5.08 -13.98 7.86
C SER A 110 -4.47 -15.25 8.44
N THR A 111 -3.28 -15.13 9.04
CA THR A 111 -2.56 -16.23 9.69
C THR A 111 -2.94 -16.38 11.17
N GLY A 112 -3.71 -15.44 11.74
CA GLY A 112 -4.10 -15.45 13.15
C GLY A 112 -5.00 -14.28 13.55
N ASP A 113 -5.53 -14.31 14.78
CA ASP A 113 -6.41 -13.27 15.30
C ASP A 113 -5.63 -11.97 15.57
N HIS A 114 -5.83 -10.95 14.74
CA HIS A 114 -5.17 -9.66 14.84
C HIS A 114 -5.93 -8.57 14.06
N LEU A 115 -5.54 -7.32 14.27
CA LEU A 115 -5.92 -6.17 13.47
C LEU A 115 -4.74 -5.76 12.60
N HIS A 116 -4.96 -5.71 11.29
CA HIS A 116 -4.05 -5.04 10.36
C HIS A 116 -4.50 -3.57 10.20
N PHE A 117 -3.70 -2.64 10.71
CA PHE A 117 -3.99 -1.21 10.74
C PHE A 117 -3.06 -0.41 9.84
N GLY A 118 -3.60 0.12 8.74
CA GLY A 118 -2.87 0.95 7.78
C GLY A 118 -3.32 2.41 7.83
N ALA A 119 -2.39 3.33 7.57
CA ALA A 119 -2.68 4.75 7.36
C ALA A 119 -2.11 5.20 6.02
N TYR A 120 -2.86 6.00 5.27
CA TYR A 120 -2.52 6.40 3.91
C TYR A 120 -2.84 7.87 3.69
N LYS A 121 -2.02 8.55 2.89
CA LYS A 121 -2.40 9.83 2.29
C LYS A 121 -3.42 9.57 1.18
N TYR A 122 -4.38 10.47 1.07
CA TYR A 122 -5.49 10.33 0.14
C TYR A 122 -6.01 11.70 -0.26
N SER A 123 -6.24 11.91 -1.55
CA SER A 123 -6.78 13.17 -2.12
C SER A 123 -8.17 12.97 -2.71
N SER A 124 -8.43 11.86 -3.41
CA SER A 124 -9.73 11.57 -4.05
C SER A 124 -9.94 10.08 -4.33
N PHE A 125 -11.21 9.64 -4.43
CA PHE A 125 -11.58 8.22 -4.58
C PHE A 125 -11.13 7.70 -5.94
N GLU A 126 -11.06 8.61 -6.90
CA GLU A 126 -10.59 8.43 -8.25
C GLU A 126 -9.10 8.04 -8.29
N GLU A 127 -8.30 8.52 -7.34
CA GLU A 127 -6.86 8.24 -7.28
C GLU A 127 -6.51 6.89 -6.66
N ILE A 128 -7.45 6.23 -5.96
CA ILE A 128 -7.20 4.88 -5.45
C ILE A 128 -7.32 3.88 -6.59
N ASP A 129 -6.19 3.66 -7.27
CA ASP A 129 -6.05 2.71 -8.37
C ASP A 129 -4.92 1.70 -8.12
N GLY A 130 -5.32 0.51 -7.68
CA GLY A 130 -4.49 -0.69 -7.65
C GLY A 130 -3.24 -0.64 -6.76
N TRP A 131 -2.29 -1.50 -7.11
CA TRP A 131 -1.07 -1.79 -6.33
C TRP A 131 -0.14 -0.58 -6.13
N ASN A 132 -0.08 0.31 -7.12
CA ASN A 132 0.81 1.47 -7.07
C ASN A 132 0.37 2.45 -5.99
N TRP A 133 -0.94 2.73 -5.88
CA TRP A 133 -1.43 3.66 -4.90
C TRP A 133 -1.14 3.20 -3.46
N TYR A 134 -1.39 1.92 -3.15
CA TYR A 134 -1.20 1.37 -1.82
C TYR A 134 0.24 1.45 -1.31
N TYR A 135 1.22 1.15 -2.18
CA TYR A 135 2.64 1.23 -1.82
C TYR A 135 3.27 2.61 -2.00
N SER A 136 2.58 3.57 -2.63
CA SER A 136 3.08 4.93 -2.79
C SER A 136 2.54 5.91 -1.75
N ASN A 137 1.43 5.57 -1.08
CA ASN A 137 0.72 6.51 -0.21
C ASN A 137 0.69 6.15 1.27
N TYR A 138 1.28 5.01 1.66
CA TYR A 138 1.31 4.62 3.08
C TYR A 138 2.00 5.68 3.94
N VAL A 139 1.54 5.78 5.18
CA VAL A 139 2.05 6.64 6.22
C VAL A 139 2.38 5.76 7.41
N ASP A 140 3.58 5.92 7.96
CA ASP A 140 3.97 5.28 9.20
C ASP A 140 2.94 5.62 10.31
N PRO A 141 2.20 4.62 10.84
CA PRO A 141 1.21 4.83 11.89
C PRO A 141 1.77 5.56 13.12
N ALA A 142 3.06 5.34 13.48
CA ALA A 142 3.68 6.03 14.61
C ALA A 142 3.72 7.54 14.47
N LYS A 143 3.70 8.09 13.25
CA LYS A 143 3.69 9.55 13.03
C LYS A 143 2.33 10.17 13.31
N LYS A 144 1.27 9.37 13.37
CA LYS A 144 -0.11 9.82 13.49
C LYS A 144 -0.72 9.46 14.84
N LEU A 145 -0.44 8.26 15.33
CA LEU A 145 -0.92 7.79 16.62
C LEU A 145 -0.33 8.64 17.76
N LYS A 146 -1.15 8.92 18.76
CA LYS A 146 -0.73 9.56 20.01
C LYS A 146 0.31 8.71 20.74
N ASN A 147 1.20 9.37 21.48
CA ASN A 147 2.23 8.66 22.23
C ASN A 147 1.60 7.65 23.22
N LYS A 148 2.17 6.44 23.25
CA LYS A 148 1.75 5.33 24.12
C LYS A 148 2.87 4.31 24.25
N SER A 149 3.06 3.80 25.47
CA SER A 149 3.88 2.62 25.71
C SER A 149 3.10 1.37 25.32
N VAL A 150 3.60 0.62 24.34
CA VAL A 150 2.98 -0.62 23.85
C VAL A 150 4.00 -1.74 23.83
N TYR A 151 3.53 -2.98 24.03
CA TYR A 151 4.40 -4.15 24.02
C TYR A 151 4.72 -4.52 22.57
N TRP A 152 5.99 -4.75 22.27
CA TRP A 152 6.48 -5.20 20.97
C TRP A 152 6.85 -6.66 21.06
N ASP A 153 6.26 -7.47 20.20
CA ASP A 153 6.54 -8.89 20.03
C ASP A 153 6.49 -9.21 18.53
N ASP A 154 7.43 -8.62 17.79
CA ASP A 154 7.44 -8.63 16.32
C ASP A 154 8.25 -9.78 15.73
N GLY A 155 8.76 -10.70 16.55
CA GLY A 155 9.65 -11.79 16.15
C GLY A 155 10.94 -11.36 15.43
N CYS A 156 11.20 -10.06 15.28
CA CYS A 156 12.35 -9.51 14.57
C CYS A 156 13.36 -8.87 15.51
N SER A 157 12.90 -8.42 16.68
CA SER A 157 13.67 -7.67 17.65
C SER A 157 13.35 -8.15 19.07
N SER A 158 14.17 -7.77 20.05
CA SER A 158 13.92 -8.14 21.44
C SER A 158 12.55 -7.65 21.89
N GLU A 159 11.76 -8.57 22.43
CA GLU A 159 10.43 -8.28 22.97
C GLU A 159 10.51 -7.26 24.11
N GLY A 160 9.52 -6.39 24.22
CA GLY A 160 9.46 -5.41 25.30
C GLY A 160 8.64 -4.17 25.00
N TYR A 161 8.45 -3.35 26.03
CA TYR A 161 7.72 -2.09 25.91
C TYR A 161 8.51 -1.03 25.13
N ARG A 162 7.81 -0.31 24.26
CA ARG A 162 8.35 0.82 23.48
C ARG A 162 7.34 1.96 23.46
N ASP A 163 7.85 3.18 23.62
CA ASP A 163 7.04 4.39 23.50
C ASP A 163 6.91 4.79 22.04
N ILE A 164 5.72 4.59 21.49
CA ILE A 164 5.41 4.85 20.08
C ILE A 164 4.29 5.85 19.95
N GLY A 165 4.32 6.60 18.86
CA GLY A 165 3.35 7.66 18.59
C GLY A 165 3.97 9.03 18.79
N LYS A 166 3.81 9.88 17.78
CA LYS A 166 4.24 11.29 17.74
C LYS A 166 3.12 12.23 17.27
N GLY A 167 1.91 11.71 17.05
CA GLY A 167 0.75 12.48 16.61
C GLY A 167 -0.31 12.60 17.67
N ASP A 168 -1.57 12.70 17.25
CA ASP A 168 -2.74 12.99 18.08
C ASP A 168 -3.92 12.03 17.83
N TRP A 169 -3.81 11.13 16.85
CA TRP A 169 -4.83 10.12 16.57
C TRP A 169 -4.94 9.13 17.72
N ASN A 170 -6.16 8.67 17.99
CA ASN A 170 -6.36 7.62 18.98
C ASN A 170 -5.75 6.30 18.51
N TRP A 171 -5.37 5.44 19.46
CA TRP A 171 -5.04 4.06 19.12
C TRP A 171 -6.32 3.31 18.74
N PRO A 172 -6.28 2.46 17.69
CA PRO A 172 -7.45 1.70 17.26
C PRO A 172 -7.78 0.55 18.23
N MET A 173 -6.91 0.30 19.22
CA MET A 173 -7.07 -0.71 20.27
C MET A 173 -6.61 -0.17 21.63
N SER A 174 -7.31 -0.59 22.69
CA SER A 174 -7.05 -0.09 24.05
C SER A 174 -5.74 -0.61 24.64
N ASN A 175 -5.36 -1.87 24.41
CA ASN A 175 -4.12 -2.48 24.93
C ASN A 175 -3.48 -3.39 23.86
N PRO A 176 -2.90 -2.81 22.79
CA PRO A 176 -2.30 -3.61 21.72
C PRO A 176 -0.91 -4.11 22.10
N THR A 177 -0.62 -5.33 21.68
CA THR A 177 0.73 -5.83 21.40
C THR A 177 0.97 -5.72 19.90
N ILE A 178 2.14 -5.23 19.49
CA ILE A 178 2.53 -5.16 18.08
C ILE A 178 3.21 -6.47 17.69
N SER A 179 2.55 -7.26 16.82
CA SER A 179 3.11 -8.48 16.21
C SER A 179 3.90 -8.20 14.93
N GLN A 180 3.69 -7.05 14.30
CA GLN A 180 4.48 -6.63 13.16
C GLN A 180 4.47 -5.12 12.98
N GLY A 181 5.65 -4.52 12.90
CA GLY A 181 5.81 -3.09 12.68
C GLY A 181 5.64 -2.66 11.21
N PHE A 182 5.72 -1.34 11.01
CA PHE A 182 5.74 -0.67 9.71
C PHE A 182 7.15 -0.69 9.13
N GLY A 183 7.26 -0.72 7.81
CA GLY A 183 8.53 -0.67 7.09
C GLY A 183 9.12 -2.05 6.80
N LYS A 184 10.43 -2.12 6.56
CA LYS A 184 11.10 -3.42 6.34
C LYS A 184 11.18 -4.18 7.67
N THR A 185 10.51 -5.32 7.74
CA THR A 185 10.55 -6.25 8.87
C THR A 185 11.33 -7.51 8.49
N CYS A 186 11.63 -8.38 9.45
CA CYS A 186 12.20 -9.70 9.16
C CYS A 186 11.25 -10.57 8.32
N TYR A 187 9.96 -10.26 8.33
CA TYR A 187 8.92 -10.87 7.52
C TYR A 187 8.84 -10.31 6.09
N SER A 188 9.45 -9.15 5.79
CA SER A 188 9.37 -8.52 4.47
C SER A 188 9.83 -9.41 3.33
N SER A 189 10.96 -10.10 3.51
CA SER A 189 11.44 -11.05 2.49
C SER A 189 10.43 -12.17 2.28
N LEU A 190 9.84 -12.69 3.36
CA LEU A 190 8.92 -13.82 3.35
C LEU A 190 7.58 -13.46 2.72
N TYR A 191 6.89 -12.46 3.29
CA TYR A 191 5.48 -12.22 3.04
C TYR A 191 5.19 -10.99 2.19
N TYR A 192 6.17 -10.20 1.74
CA TYR A 192 5.87 -9.04 0.90
C TYR A 192 6.78 -8.95 -0.33
N GLY A 193 7.48 -10.04 -0.67
CA GLY A 193 8.48 -10.05 -1.74
C GLY A 193 9.51 -8.95 -1.54
N GLY A 194 9.97 -8.76 -0.30
CA GLY A 194 10.94 -7.75 0.13
C GLY A 194 10.40 -6.35 0.39
N LYS A 195 9.13 -6.09 0.04
CA LYS A 195 8.49 -4.78 0.24
C LYS A 195 8.29 -4.45 1.73
N PRO A 196 8.26 -3.14 2.07
CA PRO A 196 7.91 -2.73 3.42
C PRO A 196 6.46 -3.10 3.75
N HIS A 197 6.23 -3.45 5.01
CA HIS A 197 4.89 -3.58 5.57
C HIS A 197 4.28 -2.17 5.76
N PRO A 198 3.18 -1.82 5.08
CA PRO A 198 2.63 -0.45 5.09
C PRO A 198 1.68 -0.19 6.26
N ALA A 199 1.68 -1.05 7.27
CA ALA A 199 0.72 -1.07 8.36
C ALA A 199 1.38 -1.51 9.67
N TYR A 200 0.60 -1.54 10.75
CA TYR A 200 0.89 -2.28 11.97
C TYR A 200 -0.05 -3.46 12.09
N ASP A 201 0.51 -4.64 12.34
CA ASP A 201 -0.28 -5.78 12.81
C ASP A 201 -0.22 -5.79 14.33
N MET A 202 -1.40 -5.79 14.94
CA MET A 202 -1.55 -5.68 16.37
C MET A 202 -2.64 -6.60 16.88
N TYR A 203 -2.42 -7.14 18.07
CA TYR A 203 -3.37 -8.04 18.72
C TYR A 203 -3.52 -7.69 20.20
N SER A 204 -4.62 -8.13 20.77
CA SER A 204 -4.89 -8.11 22.20
C SER A 204 -5.71 -9.36 22.55
N SER A 205 -6.35 -9.38 23.72
CA SER A 205 -7.31 -10.43 24.06
C SER A 205 -8.31 -10.64 22.93
N TYR A 206 -8.67 -11.91 22.67
CA TYR A 206 -9.62 -12.27 21.62
C TYR A 206 -10.93 -11.49 21.74
N GLY A 207 -11.42 -10.96 20.61
CA GLY A 207 -12.71 -10.30 20.54
C GLY A 207 -12.77 -8.90 21.17
N VAL A 208 -11.63 -8.21 21.31
CA VAL A 208 -11.63 -6.82 21.76
C VAL A 208 -12.19 -5.87 20.69
N PRO A 209 -12.84 -4.76 21.10
CA PRO A 209 -13.31 -3.74 20.18
C PRO A 209 -12.18 -3.03 19.46
N VAL A 210 -12.43 -2.69 18.20
CA VAL A 210 -11.59 -1.83 17.36
C VAL A 210 -12.29 -0.47 17.20
N TYR A 211 -11.53 0.60 17.34
CA TYR A 211 -12.02 1.97 17.39
C TYR A 211 -11.52 2.80 16.21
N ALA A 212 -12.35 3.72 15.72
CA ALA A 212 -11.93 4.73 14.76
C ALA A 212 -10.87 5.65 15.38
N VAL A 213 -9.71 5.77 14.74
CA VAL A 213 -8.61 6.59 15.27
C VAL A 213 -8.90 8.10 15.20
N GLU A 214 -9.75 8.48 14.25
CA GLU A 214 -10.27 9.83 13.99
C GLU A 214 -11.69 9.77 13.43
N ALA A 215 -12.40 10.90 13.47
CA ALA A 215 -13.72 11.02 12.82
C ALA A 215 -13.59 10.95 11.29
N GLY A 216 -14.65 10.51 10.61
CA GLY A 216 -14.65 10.44 9.15
C GLY A 216 -15.84 9.70 8.57
N ASP A 217 -15.77 9.49 7.26
CA ASP A 217 -16.74 8.71 6.50
C ASP A 217 -16.22 7.26 6.40
N ALA A 218 -16.88 6.35 7.10
CA ALA A 218 -16.52 4.94 7.19
C ALA A 218 -17.27 4.09 6.17
N TYR A 219 -16.54 3.22 5.48
CA TYR A 219 -17.03 2.24 4.52
C TYR A 219 -16.75 0.86 5.06
N PHE A 220 -17.82 0.10 5.30
CA PHE A 220 -17.76 -1.21 5.92
C PHE A 220 -17.73 -2.29 4.84
N CYS A 221 -16.63 -3.02 4.76
CA CYS A 221 -16.54 -4.23 3.95
C CYS A 221 -16.81 -5.42 4.87
N ARG A 222 -18.01 -6.01 4.81
CA ARG A 222 -18.29 -7.31 5.43
C ARG A 222 -18.40 -8.36 4.34
N ASN A 223 -17.33 -9.12 4.13
CA ASN A 223 -17.21 -10.06 3.02
C ASN A 223 -17.62 -9.42 1.67
N CYS A 224 -17.23 -8.16 1.44
CA CYS A 224 -17.71 -7.38 0.29
C CYS A 224 -17.17 -7.89 -1.05
N LEU A 225 -16.14 -8.74 -1.02
CA LEU A 225 -15.54 -9.40 -2.18
C LEU A 225 -15.97 -10.86 -2.35
N GLY A 226 -16.74 -11.42 -1.39
CA GLY A 226 -17.07 -12.85 -1.38
C GLY A 226 -15.90 -13.78 -1.00
N ASP A 227 -14.80 -13.22 -0.49
CA ASP A 227 -13.54 -13.90 -0.15
C ASP A 227 -13.33 -14.14 1.35
N GLY A 228 -14.35 -13.82 2.15
CA GLY A 228 -14.37 -13.98 3.60
C GLY A 228 -13.72 -12.84 4.39
N GLY A 229 -13.15 -11.83 3.74
CA GLY A 229 -12.49 -10.70 4.41
C GLY A 229 -13.46 -9.67 4.96
N ASN A 230 -13.23 -9.20 6.18
CA ASN A 230 -13.94 -8.04 6.72
C ASN A 230 -12.99 -6.93 7.14
N GLY A 231 -13.45 -5.70 6.96
CA GLY A 231 -12.73 -4.52 7.38
C GLY A 231 -13.53 -3.24 7.26
N VAL A 232 -12.89 -2.15 7.67
CA VAL A 232 -13.43 -0.80 7.55
C VAL A 232 -12.37 0.09 6.92
N PHE A 233 -12.81 0.97 6.03
CA PHE A 233 -11.99 2.06 5.49
C PHE A 233 -12.60 3.36 5.98
N ILE A 234 -11.81 4.24 6.59
CA ILE A 234 -12.31 5.54 7.06
C ILE A 234 -11.55 6.64 6.34
N PHE A 235 -12.31 7.52 5.69
CA PHE A 235 -11.80 8.71 5.04
C PHE A 235 -11.99 9.90 5.98
N HIS A 236 -10.87 10.50 6.39
CA HIS A 236 -10.84 11.55 7.39
C HIS A 236 -10.83 12.94 6.75
N GLU A 237 -11.27 13.93 7.51
CA GLU A 237 -11.02 15.33 7.17
C GLU A 237 -9.51 15.59 7.26
N GLY A 238 -8.86 16.01 6.16
CA GLY A 238 -7.42 16.31 6.13
C GLY A 238 -6.53 15.39 5.27
N GLU A 239 -7.08 14.81 4.19
CA GLU A 239 -6.33 14.04 3.17
C GLU A 239 -5.68 12.74 3.70
N TYR A 240 -6.34 12.07 4.65
CA TYR A 240 -5.91 10.76 5.14
C TYR A 240 -7.03 9.73 5.10
N MET A 241 -6.63 8.48 4.86
CA MET A 241 -7.45 7.30 4.98
C MET A 241 -6.83 6.34 5.99
N THR A 242 -7.66 5.66 6.78
CA THR A 242 -7.23 4.52 7.60
C THR A 242 -7.93 3.24 7.18
N LEU A 243 -7.18 2.13 7.27
CA LEU A 243 -7.61 0.77 6.98
C LEU A 243 -7.60 -0.04 8.27
N TYR A 244 -8.68 -0.79 8.50
CA TYR A 244 -8.83 -1.72 9.62
C TYR A 244 -9.25 -3.06 9.02
N TRP A 245 -8.36 -4.05 8.99
CA TRP A 245 -8.59 -5.32 8.29
C TRP A 245 -8.56 -6.54 9.23
N HIS A 246 -9.05 -7.67 8.72
CA HIS A 246 -9.26 -8.94 9.44
C HIS A 246 -10.34 -8.90 10.54
N LEU A 247 -11.27 -7.94 10.49
CA LEU A 247 -12.31 -7.78 11.50
C LEU A 247 -13.31 -8.95 11.52
N ARG A 248 -14.08 -9.08 12.60
CA ARG A 248 -15.19 -10.06 12.69
C ARG A 248 -16.51 -9.54 12.11
#